data_AF-A0A2N9MPE9-F1
#
_entry.id   AF-A0A2N9MPE9-F1
#
_cell.length_a   1.000
_cell.length_b   1.000
_cell.length_c   1.000
_cell.angle_alpha   90.00
_cell.angle_beta   90.00
_cell.angle_gamma   90.00
#
_symmetry.space_group_name_H-M   'P 1'
#
loop_
_entity.id
_entity.type
_entity.pdbx_description
1 polymer ?
#
loop_
_entity_poly.entity_id
_entity_poly.type
_entity_poly.pdbx_seq_one_letter_code
_entity_poly.pdbx_strand_id
1 'polypeptide(L)'
;MDVSAPHECFREIRFYLQRATDTGRTRNGVHVLSRRELENGDTQINAGPTIFREPCETCIQFPSGAQLSFGITLRFDGSQTTLLAYRFYLHLLPASGLRFIRIDLNSPKEDYDPLHLPRSHMHPGFEGIHIPFPAMRPLEILDRMIHVIEPHFTA
;
A
#
# COMPACT_ATOMS: atom_id res chain seq x y z
N MET A 1 15.14 -8.25 -1.65
CA MET A 1 14.94 -6.80 -1.52
C MET A 1 15.22 -6.46 -0.08
N ASP A 2 16.17 -5.55 0.15
CA ASP A 2 16.56 -5.17 1.50
C ASP A 2 15.53 -4.20 2.09
N VAL A 3 15.01 -4.50 3.27
CA VAL A 3 13.98 -3.74 4.00
C VAL A 3 14.46 -3.58 5.43
N SER A 4 14.36 -2.38 5.98
CA SER A 4 14.74 -2.07 7.36
C SER A 4 13.96 -2.93 8.37
N ALA A 5 14.46 -3.04 9.60
CA ALA A 5 13.75 -3.74 10.67
C ALA A 5 12.30 -3.21 10.80
N PRO A 6 11.31 -4.02 11.23
CA PRO A 6 9.91 -3.58 11.18
C PRO A 6 9.61 -2.27 11.93
N HIS A 7 10.36 -1.98 12.99
CA HIS A 7 10.25 -0.71 13.72
C HIS A 7 10.85 0.47 12.98
N GLU A 8 11.94 0.28 12.25
CA GLU A 8 12.57 1.29 11.40
C GLU A 8 11.71 1.55 10.15
N CYS A 9 11.25 0.49 9.48
CA CYS A 9 10.34 0.58 8.34
C CYS A 9 9.06 1.35 8.72
N PHE A 10 8.47 1.06 9.88
CA PHE A 10 7.34 1.84 10.39
C PHE A 10 7.68 3.32 10.61
N ARG A 11 8.84 3.62 11.19
CA ARG A 11 9.31 5.00 11.43
C ARG A 11 9.55 5.74 10.12
N GLU A 12 10.15 5.10 9.13
CA GLU A 12 10.39 5.66 7.81
C GLU A 12 9.07 5.99 7.09
N ILE A 13 8.12 5.05 7.07
CA ILE A 13 6.78 5.28 6.51
C ILE A 13 6.08 6.42 7.24
N ARG A 14 6.14 6.44 8.58
CA ARG A 14 5.57 7.52 9.39
C ARG A 14 6.15 8.89 9.02
N PHE A 15 7.48 9.00 8.93
CA PHE A 15 8.14 10.25 8.57
C PHE A 15 7.78 10.69 7.15
N TYR A 16 7.76 9.74 6.21
CA TYR A 16 7.38 9.98 4.83
C TYR A 16 5.93 10.52 4.72
N LEU A 17 4.97 9.87 5.39
CA LEU A 17 3.58 10.30 5.42
C LEU A 17 3.38 11.63 6.14
N GLN A 18 4.21 11.93 7.17
CA GLN A 18 4.18 13.23 7.84
C GLN A 18 4.56 14.32 6.85
N ARG A 19 5.66 14.15 6.12
CA ARG A 19 6.12 15.11 5.12
C ARG A 19 5.09 15.31 4.00
N ALA A 20 4.45 14.23 3.55
CA ALA A 20 3.36 14.34 2.58
C ALA A 20 2.18 15.15 3.13
N THR A 21 1.87 15.00 4.42
CA THR A 21 0.81 15.79 5.07
C THR A 21 1.22 17.26 5.22
N ASP A 22 2.44 17.53 5.68
CA ASP A 22 2.97 18.88 5.91
C ASP A 22 3.06 19.70 4.62
N THR A 23 3.26 19.03 3.48
CA THR A 23 3.26 19.65 2.14
C THR A 23 1.88 19.76 1.52
N GLY A 24 0.82 19.36 2.23
CA GLY A 24 -0.57 19.38 1.77
C GLY A 24 -0.90 18.30 0.72
N ARG A 25 0.03 17.37 0.48
CA ARG A 25 -0.17 16.30 -0.51
C ARG A 25 -1.22 15.29 -0.07
N THR A 26 -1.31 15.03 1.23
CA THR A 26 -2.36 14.25 1.89
C THR A 26 -2.93 15.05 3.06
N ARG A 27 -4.14 14.70 3.52
CA ARG A 27 -4.85 15.43 4.59
C ARG A 27 -4.57 14.87 5.99
N ASN A 28 -4.36 13.56 6.11
CA ASN A 28 -4.35 12.85 7.41
C ASN A 28 -3.36 11.67 7.48
N GLY A 29 -2.28 11.67 6.68
CA GLY A 29 -1.47 10.48 6.42
C GLY A 29 -0.97 9.73 7.65
N VAL A 30 -0.45 10.44 8.66
CA VAL A 30 0.16 9.82 9.85
C VAL A 30 -0.84 9.33 10.87
N HIS A 31 -1.99 10.02 10.99
CA HIS A 31 -2.96 9.74 12.05
C HIS A 31 -3.62 8.36 11.93
N VAL A 32 -3.60 7.82 10.71
CA VAL A 32 -4.21 6.53 10.38
C VAL A 32 -3.22 5.36 10.34
N LEU A 33 -1.93 5.64 10.54
CA LEU A 33 -0.88 4.64 10.47
C LEU A 33 -0.81 3.82 11.76
N SER A 34 -0.83 2.50 11.63
CA SER A 34 -0.77 1.55 12.73
C SER A 34 0.25 0.45 12.46
N ARG A 35 0.77 -0.14 13.54
CA ARG A 35 1.63 -1.33 13.51
C ARG A 35 1.13 -2.30 14.56
N ARG A 36 1.05 -3.58 14.19
CA ARG A 36 0.76 -4.68 15.13
C ARG A 36 1.61 -5.90 14.81
N GLU A 37 1.84 -6.71 15.83
CA GLU A 37 2.37 -8.06 15.67
C GLU A 37 1.19 -9.02 15.40
N LEU A 38 1.40 -9.99 14.53
CA LEU A 38 0.46 -11.05 14.22
C LEU A 38 0.75 -12.28 15.10
N GLU A 39 -0.22 -13.17 15.26
CA GLU A 39 -0.08 -14.38 16.09
C GLU A 39 1.08 -15.29 15.68
N ASN A 40 1.50 -15.21 14.42
CA ASN A 40 2.62 -15.98 13.87
C ASN A 40 3.99 -15.29 14.00
N GLY A 41 4.06 -14.17 14.73
CA GLY A 41 5.28 -13.36 14.92
C GLY A 41 5.62 -12.40 13.76
N ASP A 42 4.83 -12.38 12.69
CA ASP A 42 5.01 -11.41 11.61
C ASP A 42 4.51 -10.02 12.06
N THR A 43 5.12 -8.96 11.55
CA THR A 43 4.67 -7.58 11.79
C THR A 43 3.82 -7.08 10.64
N GLN A 44 2.68 -6.49 10.96
CA GLN A 44 1.83 -5.79 10.00
C GLN A 44 1.86 -4.28 10.23
N ILE A 45 2.10 -3.51 9.16
CA ILE A 45 1.99 -2.05 9.13
C ILE A 45 0.83 -1.69 8.22
N ASN A 46 -0.15 -0.92 8.71
CA ASN A 46 -1.34 -0.56 7.95
C ASN A 46 -1.64 0.94 8.00
N ALA A 47 -2.24 1.45 6.94
CA ALA A 47 -3.06 2.65 6.96
C ALA A 47 -4.43 2.28 6.36
N GLY A 48 -5.48 2.35 7.15
CA GLY A 48 -6.82 1.90 6.74
C GLY A 48 -6.97 0.38 6.62
N PRO A 49 -8.14 -0.07 6.12
CA PRO A 49 -8.43 -1.48 5.94
C PRO A 49 -7.63 -2.09 4.77
N THR A 50 -7.14 -3.31 4.97
CA THR A 50 -6.39 -4.08 3.96
C THR A 50 -7.30 -4.64 2.86
N ILE A 51 -8.60 -4.85 3.15
CA ILE A 51 -9.61 -5.21 2.17
C ILE A 51 -10.64 -4.09 2.18
N PHE A 52 -10.75 -3.40 1.06
CA PHE A 52 -11.50 -2.17 1.01
C PHE A 52 -12.13 -1.96 -0.35
N ARG A 53 -13.44 -1.70 -0.34
CA ARG A 53 -14.25 -1.34 -1.50
C ARG A 53 -15.06 -0.05 -1.26
N GLU A 54 -14.98 0.44 -0.02
CA GLU A 54 -15.63 1.60 0.61
C GLU A 54 -15.11 2.99 0.23
N PRO A 55 -15.69 4.08 0.74
CA PRO A 55 -14.94 5.15 1.43
C PRO A 55 -14.72 4.87 2.93
N CYS A 56 -13.60 5.33 3.51
CA CYS A 56 -13.23 4.98 4.90
C CYS A 56 -12.46 6.09 5.59
N GLU A 57 -12.82 6.30 6.85
CA GLU A 57 -12.27 7.34 7.73
C GLU A 57 -10.82 7.05 8.15
N THR A 58 -10.41 5.79 8.12
CA THR A 58 -9.04 5.36 8.46
C THR A 58 -8.14 5.27 7.23
N CYS A 59 -8.61 5.67 6.05
CA CYS A 59 -7.75 5.82 4.86
C CYS A 59 -6.98 7.14 4.88
N ILE A 60 -5.86 7.15 4.17
CA ILE A 60 -5.15 8.38 3.82
C ILE A 60 -5.98 9.13 2.79
N GLN A 61 -6.38 10.35 3.10
CA GLN A 61 -7.22 11.20 2.25
C GLN A 61 -6.36 12.17 1.45
N PHE A 62 -6.70 12.35 0.18
CA PHE A 62 -6.07 13.35 -0.68
C PHE A 62 -6.95 14.60 -0.82
N PRO A 63 -6.37 15.77 -1.17
CA PRO A 63 -7.15 16.97 -1.52
C PRO A 63 -8.20 16.72 -2.60
N SER A 64 -7.89 15.88 -3.58
CA SER A 64 -8.78 15.49 -4.69
C SER A 64 -10.02 14.70 -4.28
N GLY A 65 -10.05 14.14 -3.06
CA GLY A 65 -11.06 13.19 -2.61
C GLY A 65 -10.71 11.72 -2.85
N ALA A 66 -9.59 11.42 -3.52
CA ALA A 66 -9.05 10.06 -3.55
C ALA A 66 -8.68 9.57 -2.14
N GLN A 67 -8.61 8.25 -1.96
CA GLN A 67 -8.28 7.62 -0.69
C GLN A 67 -7.29 6.47 -0.88
N LEU A 68 -6.22 6.44 -0.09
CA LEU A 68 -5.23 5.36 -0.10
C LEU A 68 -5.33 4.55 1.20
N SER A 69 -5.46 3.23 1.07
CA SER A 69 -5.20 2.29 2.16
C SER A 69 -4.06 1.36 1.80
N PHE A 70 -3.37 0.83 2.80
CA PHE A 70 -2.41 -0.23 2.57
C PHE A 70 -2.22 -1.11 3.79
N GLY A 71 -1.73 -2.32 3.53
CA GLY A 71 -1.14 -3.19 4.54
C GLY A 71 0.15 -3.80 4.03
N ILE A 72 1.15 -3.87 4.90
CA ILE A 72 2.48 -4.43 4.64
C ILE A 72 2.75 -5.49 5.70
N THR A 73 3.14 -6.68 5.27
CA THR A 73 3.50 -7.79 6.16
C THR A 73 4.99 -8.08 6.06
N LEU A 74 5.68 -7.97 7.20
CA LEU A 74 7.11 -8.17 7.35
C LEU A 74 7.38 -9.34 8.29
N ARG A 75 8.41 -10.12 7.98
CA ARG A 75 8.98 -11.11 8.91
C ARG A 75 10.37 -10.67 9.32
N PHE A 76 10.67 -10.73 10.61
CA PHE A 76 11.99 -10.43 11.15
C PHE A 76 12.51 -11.64 11.92
N ASP A 77 13.69 -12.13 11.58
CA ASP A 77 14.30 -13.31 12.22
C ASP A 77 15.33 -12.96 13.31
N GLY A 78 15.45 -11.67 13.65
CA GLY A 78 16.47 -11.14 14.57
C GLY A 78 17.65 -10.49 13.86
N SER A 79 17.84 -10.76 12.56
CA SER A 79 18.94 -10.23 11.76
C SER A 79 18.51 -9.61 10.43
N GLN A 80 17.53 -10.21 9.77
CA GLN A 80 17.06 -9.83 8.45
C GLN A 80 15.55 -9.63 8.46
N THR A 81 15.09 -8.64 7.70
CA THR A 81 13.67 -8.44 7.41
C THR A 81 13.32 -8.95 6.03
N THR A 82 12.29 -9.79 5.95
CA THR A 82 11.71 -10.26 4.71
C THR A 82 10.36 -9.60 4.49
N LEU A 83 10.18 -8.97 3.33
CA LEU A 83 8.89 -8.50 2.86
C LEU A 83 8.06 -9.68 2.32
N LEU A 84 7.05 -10.08 3.09
CA LEU A 84 6.21 -11.23 2.75
C LEU A 84 5.12 -10.84 1.75
N ALA A 85 4.38 -9.79 2.08
CA ALA A 85 3.24 -9.33 1.30
C ALA A 85 3.01 -7.82 1.48
N TYR A 86 2.35 -7.23 0.50
CA TYR A 86 1.70 -5.93 0.67
C TYR A 86 0.45 -5.84 -0.19
N ARG A 87 -0.40 -4.87 0.14
CA ARG A 87 -1.48 -4.39 -0.69
C ARG A 87 -1.56 -2.89 -0.54
N PHE A 88 -1.50 -2.16 -1.64
CA PHE A 88 -1.75 -0.72 -1.70
C PHE A 88 -2.98 -0.49 -2.56
N TYR A 89 -4.01 0.12 -2.00
CA TYR A 89 -5.28 0.36 -2.65
C TYR A 89 -5.55 1.86 -2.73
N LEU A 90 -5.47 2.42 -3.93
CA LEU A 90 -5.85 3.80 -4.21
C LEU A 90 -7.27 3.82 -4.78
N HIS A 91 -8.25 4.21 -3.99
CA HIS A 91 -9.62 4.47 -4.41
C HIS A 91 -9.71 5.85 -5.09
N LEU A 92 -10.25 5.88 -6.30
CA LEU A 92 -10.37 7.06 -7.15
C LEU A 92 -11.82 7.53 -7.21
N LEU A 93 -12.05 8.82 -7.47
CA LEU A 93 -13.40 9.33 -7.66
C LEU A 93 -14.00 8.87 -9.01
N PRO A 94 -15.34 8.69 -9.10
CA PRO A 94 -16.01 8.09 -10.26
C PRO A 94 -15.75 8.79 -11.61
N ALA A 95 -15.42 10.08 -11.60
CA ALA A 95 -15.21 10.88 -12.81
C ALA A 95 -14.04 10.39 -13.69
N SER A 96 -13.13 9.57 -13.13
CA SER A 96 -11.94 9.07 -13.82
C SER A 96 -12.17 7.84 -14.71
N GLY A 97 -13.36 7.22 -14.67
CA GLY A 97 -13.65 5.96 -15.37
C GLY A 97 -12.97 4.72 -14.76
N LEU A 98 -11.94 4.91 -13.92
CA LEU A 98 -11.28 3.88 -13.12
C LEU A 98 -11.69 4.03 -11.65
N ARG A 99 -12.20 2.96 -11.04
CA ARG A 99 -12.62 3.02 -9.62
C ARG A 99 -11.46 2.99 -8.64
N PHE A 100 -10.38 2.30 -9.01
CA PHE A 100 -9.23 2.14 -8.13
C PHE A 100 -7.97 1.74 -8.92
N ILE A 101 -6.82 1.92 -8.28
CA ILE A 101 -5.58 1.25 -8.65
C ILE A 101 -5.11 0.48 -7.43
N ARG A 102 -4.85 -0.82 -7.58
CA ARG A 102 -4.32 -1.65 -6.50
C ARG A 102 -3.02 -2.31 -6.92
N ILE A 103 -2.03 -2.29 -6.05
CA ILE A 103 -0.76 -2.99 -6.25
C ILE A 103 -0.59 -3.99 -5.10
N ASP A 104 -0.51 -5.26 -5.47
CA ASP A 104 -0.45 -6.39 -4.55
C ASP A 104 0.90 -7.12 -4.71
N LEU A 105 1.43 -7.55 -3.58
CA LEU A 105 2.48 -8.55 -3.47
C LEU A 105 1.91 -9.67 -2.60
N ASN A 106 1.56 -10.77 -3.24
CA ASN A 106 0.98 -11.92 -2.59
C ASN A 106 2.02 -12.64 -1.73
N SER A 107 1.54 -13.24 -0.65
CA SER A 107 2.38 -14.09 0.20
C SER A 107 2.94 -15.25 -0.61
N PRO A 108 4.17 -15.73 -0.32
CA PRO A 108 4.73 -16.91 -1.00
C PRO A 108 3.90 -18.19 -0.87
N LYS A 109 2.92 -18.22 0.04
CA LYS A 109 2.03 -19.36 0.30
C LYS A 109 0.71 -19.32 -0.48
N GLU A 110 0.45 -18.25 -1.23
CA GLU A 110 -0.77 -18.13 -2.04
C GLU A 110 -0.63 -18.90 -3.37
N ASP A 111 -1.77 -19.26 -3.99
CA ASP A 111 -1.84 -19.98 -5.27
C ASP A 111 -1.20 -19.15 -6.38
N TYR A 112 0.11 -19.33 -6.57
CA TYR A 112 0.89 -18.64 -7.59
C TYR A 112 0.65 -19.29 -8.95
N ASP A 113 0.09 -18.49 -9.86
CA ASP A 113 0.03 -18.81 -11.27
C ASP A 113 0.70 -17.67 -12.05
N PRO A 114 1.89 -17.88 -12.65
CA PRO A 114 2.59 -16.81 -13.36
C PRO A 114 1.79 -16.19 -14.51
N LEU A 115 0.86 -16.94 -15.11
CA LEU A 115 0.07 -16.50 -16.26
C LEU A 115 -1.24 -15.80 -15.85
N HIS A 116 -1.80 -16.18 -14.71
CA HIS A 116 -3.12 -15.68 -14.27
C HIS A 116 -3.09 -14.84 -12.99
N LEU A 117 -2.14 -15.10 -12.09
CA LEU A 117 -1.97 -14.42 -10.80
C LEU A 117 -0.48 -14.35 -10.40
N PRO A 118 0.31 -13.47 -11.02
CA PRO A 118 1.71 -13.35 -10.67
C PRO A 118 1.85 -12.78 -9.26
N ARG A 119 2.88 -13.21 -8.52
CA ARG A 119 3.08 -12.83 -7.11
C ARG A 119 2.98 -11.33 -6.87
N SER A 120 3.54 -10.52 -7.77
CA SER A 120 3.46 -9.06 -7.72
C SER A 120 2.71 -8.56 -8.95
N HIS A 121 1.63 -7.82 -8.73
CA HIS A 121 0.74 -7.39 -9.79
C HIS A 121 -0.03 -6.11 -9.46
N MET A 122 -0.60 -5.52 -10.50
CA MET A 122 -1.45 -4.35 -10.43
C MET A 122 -2.85 -4.68 -10.96
N HIS A 123 -3.87 -4.16 -10.28
CA HIS A 123 -5.25 -4.09 -10.75
C HIS A 123 -5.57 -2.65 -11.20
N PRO A 124 -5.87 -2.44 -12.50
CA PRO A 124 -6.32 -1.15 -13.02
C PRO A 124 -7.85 -1.04 -12.96
N GLY A 125 -8.44 -1.00 -11.76
CA GLY A 125 -9.88 -0.79 -11.58
C GLY A 125 -10.77 -2.02 -11.76
N PHE A 126 -10.18 -3.17 -12.10
CA PHE A 126 -10.87 -4.45 -12.26
C PHE A 126 -10.19 -5.56 -11.45
N GLU A 127 -10.96 -6.23 -10.59
CA GLU A 127 -10.48 -7.31 -9.72
C GLU A 127 -9.93 -8.51 -10.51
N GLY A 128 -10.51 -8.82 -11.68
CA GLY A 128 -10.09 -9.96 -12.50
C GLY A 128 -8.89 -9.72 -13.40
N ILE A 129 -8.33 -8.51 -13.43
CA ILE A 129 -7.16 -8.17 -14.25
C ILE A 129 -5.93 -8.08 -13.35
N HIS A 130 -4.94 -8.94 -13.61
CA HIS A 130 -3.64 -8.93 -12.94
C HIS A 130 -2.56 -8.57 -13.97
N ILE A 131 -2.06 -7.34 -13.92
CA ILE A 131 -0.93 -6.92 -14.76
C ILE A 131 0.35 -7.18 -13.96
N PRO A 132 1.32 -7.97 -14.46
CA PRO A 132 2.60 -8.14 -13.79
C PRO A 132 3.22 -6.79 -13.41
N PHE A 133 3.60 -6.63 -12.15
CA PHE A 133 4.20 -5.41 -11.64
C PHE A 133 5.47 -5.76 -10.84
N PRO A 134 6.59 -5.04 -10.99
CA PRO A 134 7.80 -5.36 -10.25
C PRO A 134 7.54 -5.33 -8.75
N ALA A 135 8.09 -6.30 -8.01
CA ALA A 135 8.08 -6.21 -6.55
C ALA A 135 8.95 -5.02 -6.14
N MET A 136 8.40 -4.10 -5.33
CA MET A 136 9.08 -2.87 -4.90
C MET A 136 9.11 -2.71 -3.39
N ARG A 137 9.98 -1.84 -2.86
CA ARG A 137 9.95 -1.49 -1.45
C ARG A 137 8.66 -0.73 -1.14
N PRO A 138 8.09 -0.85 0.08
CA PRO A 138 6.87 -0.15 0.44
C PRO A 138 6.90 1.36 0.19
N LEU A 139 8.02 2.02 0.51
CA LEU A 139 8.20 3.46 0.25
C LEU A 139 8.20 3.79 -1.26
N GLU A 140 8.72 2.92 -2.11
CA GLU A 140 8.72 3.13 -3.57
C GLU A 140 7.32 2.99 -4.17
N ILE A 141 6.47 2.15 -3.58
CA ILE A 141 5.05 2.08 -3.95
C ILE A 141 4.32 3.31 -3.43
N LEU A 142 4.56 3.73 -2.19
CA LEU A 142 3.96 4.97 -1.64
C LEU A 142 4.34 6.20 -2.48
N ASP A 143 5.59 6.32 -2.90
CA ASP A 143 6.06 7.40 -3.77
C ASP A 143 5.34 7.39 -5.11
N ARG A 144 5.18 6.22 -5.73
CA ARG A 144 4.38 6.09 -6.97
C ARG A 144 2.92 6.44 -6.74
N MET A 145 2.26 5.89 -5.71
CA MET A 145 0.85 6.14 -5.45
C MET A 145 0.60 7.64 -5.19
N ILE A 146 1.42 8.25 -4.34
CA ILE A 146 1.25 9.63 -3.89
C ILE A 146 1.79 10.64 -4.89
N HIS A 147 2.91 10.42 -5.59
CA HIS A 147 3.50 11.49 -6.42
C HIS A 147 3.37 11.26 -7.92
N VAL A 148 3.05 10.03 -8.34
CA VAL A 148 2.93 9.70 -9.76
C VAL A 148 1.49 9.37 -10.11
N ILE A 149 0.84 8.43 -9.44
CA ILE A 149 -0.44 7.86 -9.87
C ILE A 149 -1.60 8.79 -9.53
N GLU A 150 -1.80 9.14 -8.24
CA GLU A 150 -2.95 9.95 -7.83
C GLU A 150 -3.09 11.29 -8.59
N PRO A 151 -2.01 12.06 -8.88
CA PRO A 151 -2.12 13.31 -9.62
C PRO A 151 -2.72 13.18 -11.03
N HIS A 152 -2.60 12.02 -11.68
CA HIS A 152 -3.18 11.82 -13.02
C HIS A 152 -4.70 11.68 -12.98
N PHE A 153 -5.29 11.55 -11.80
CA PHE A 153 -6.73 11.40 -11.58
C PHE A 153 -7.34 12.59 -10.83
N THR A 154 -6.57 13.67 -10.64
CA THR A 154 -7.07 14.94 -10.13
C THR A 154 -7.42 15.83 -11.32
N ALA A 155 -8.70 16.23 -11.42
CA ALA A 155 -9.17 17.17 -12.45
C ALA A 155 -8.59 18.57 -12.25
#